data_AF-A0A8D0AT35-F1
#
_entry.id   AF-A0A8D0AT35-F1
#
_cell.length_a   1.000
_cell.length_b   1.000
_cell.length_c   1.000
_cell.angle_alpha   90.00
_cell.angle_beta   90.00
_cell.angle_gamma   90.00
#
_symmetry.space_group_name_H-M   'P 1'
#
loop_
_entity.id
_entity.type
_entity.pdbx_description
1 polymer ?
#
loop_
_entity_poly.entity_id
_entity_poly.type
_entity_poly.pdbx_seq_one_letter_code
_entity_poly.pdbx_strand_id
1 'polypeptide(L)'
;MAAAPPDEVTLQSRINKATNPLNKETDWDNIKGFFDQLNNEPDGPQLATRLLAHKIQSPQEWEAMQALMVLETCMKNCGKRFHSEVGKFRFLNELIKVVSPKYLGTRAPEPVKKKVLEIMYSWTVRLPGETKIADAYQMLKKQGIVKLDPVLPDDKPLPPPPPRAKNVIFEDEEKSKMLSRLLNSTHPEDLIAANKLIKEMVQEDQKRVEKVSKRLNAIQEVKESVNLLSQLLEGYSKQSCSQSNQELIKDLYQRCEKMRPTLFRLASDTEDSDEALGKPEPDPTRPTGRHSDGTESSATSAPAAVLLPAVVQTAQAPPTVGPTPSPKPMEELEMLGKTLLQQSLPPESQQVKWDKFQPQSRVSLRDMQTKSAANCRAAPNVTPASSGPAPAPAPGPASSLTEVTVSLEAIKPSNLLPVTVFDKHSLRVLFTFARDCPPSRPDVLVVIISMLSSAPIPVTNIRFQAAVPKVMKVKLQPPSSTELPAFNPILPPAAITQILLLANPHKEKVRLRYKLTFNLGEQSHDESGDVDQFPPPNTWGNL
;
A
#
# COMPACT_ATOMS: atom_id res chain seq x y z
N MET A 1 -17.99 53.71 27.49
CA MET A 1 -18.10 52.31 27.05
C MET A 1 -16.88 51.99 26.20
N ALA A 2 -15.88 51.31 26.76
CA ALA A 2 -14.76 50.82 25.97
C ALA A 2 -15.26 49.64 25.12
N ALA A 3 -15.04 49.71 23.80
CA ALA A 3 -15.31 48.62 22.89
C ALA A 3 -14.43 47.41 23.25
N ALA A 4 -15.03 46.23 23.32
CA ALA A 4 -14.33 44.98 23.57
C ALA A 4 -13.28 44.72 22.46
N PRO A 5 -12.08 44.20 22.79
CA PRO A 5 -11.08 43.85 21.81
C PRO A 5 -11.58 42.72 20.88
N PRO A 6 -11.05 42.61 19.65
CA PRO A 6 -11.47 41.59 18.69
C PRO A 6 -11.25 40.19 19.28
N ASP A 7 -12.26 39.34 19.17
CA ASP A 7 -12.34 37.99 19.75
C ASP A 7 -10.98 37.26 19.76
N GLU A 8 -10.28 37.29 20.91
CA GLU A 8 -9.23 36.33 21.16
C GLU A 8 -9.86 34.94 21.05
N VAL A 9 -9.39 34.14 20.11
CA VAL A 9 -9.90 32.79 19.91
C VAL A 9 -9.38 31.94 21.08
N THR A 10 -10.12 31.95 22.18
CA THR A 10 -9.78 31.22 23.42
C THR A 10 -10.10 29.73 23.29
N LEU A 11 -9.45 28.90 24.11
CA LEU A 11 -9.79 27.47 24.25
C LEU A 11 -11.30 27.25 24.48
N GLN A 12 -11.94 28.12 25.25
CA GLN A 12 -13.37 28.06 25.52
C GLN A 12 -14.22 28.37 24.27
N SER A 13 -13.82 29.34 23.45
CA SER A 13 -14.48 29.63 22.17
C SER A 13 -14.36 28.45 21.21
N ARG A 14 -13.15 27.87 21.08
CA ARG A 14 -12.90 26.73 20.19
C ARG A 14 -13.67 25.49 20.58
N ILE A 15 -13.67 25.12 21.86
CA ILE A 15 -14.43 23.93 22.31
C ILE A 15 -15.93 24.13 22.13
N ASN A 16 -16.46 25.33 22.37
CA ASN A 16 -17.88 25.61 22.17
C ASN A 16 -18.29 25.49 20.69
N LYS A 17 -17.42 25.90 19.76
CA LYS A 17 -17.64 25.72 18.32
C LYS A 17 -17.51 24.25 17.92
N ALA A 18 -16.46 23.58 18.38
CA ALA A 18 -16.20 22.17 18.08
C ALA A 18 -17.28 21.20 18.61
N THR A 19 -17.92 21.52 19.74
CA THR A 19 -18.96 20.69 20.35
C THR A 19 -20.36 21.29 20.25
N ASN A 20 -20.61 22.19 19.29
CA ASN A 20 -21.91 22.83 19.17
C ASN A 20 -22.98 21.76 18.79
N PRO A 21 -24.09 21.64 19.53
CA PRO A 21 -25.17 20.71 19.18
C PRO A 21 -25.76 20.92 17.78
N LEU A 22 -25.61 22.11 17.21
CA LEU A 22 -26.12 22.46 15.87
C LEU A 22 -25.20 22.03 14.73
N ASN A 23 -24.01 21.48 15.03
CA ASN A 23 -23.08 20.99 14.02
C ASN A 23 -23.68 19.80 13.28
N LYS A 24 -23.76 19.89 11.95
CA LYS A 24 -24.19 18.78 11.08
C LYS A 24 -23.08 17.78 10.80
N GLU A 25 -21.84 18.25 10.87
CA GLU A 25 -20.61 17.49 10.60
C GLU A 25 -19.54 17.86 11.63
N THR A 26 -18.52 17.01 11.76
CA THR A 26 -17.40 17.25 12.67
C THR A 26 -16.59 18.48 12.24
N ASP A 27 -16.49 19.48 13.11
CA ASP A 27 -15.71 20.69 12.88
C ASP A 27 -14.22 20.47 13.17
N TRP A 28 -13.52 19.89 12.18
CA TRP A 28 -12.10 19.57 12.29
C TRP A 28 -11.20 20.80 12.48
N ASP A 29 -11.60 21.96 11.99
CA ASP A 29 -10.79 23.19 12.10
C ASP A 29 -10.75 23.69 13.54
N ASN A 30 -11.90 23.71 14.22
CA ASN A 30 -11.96 24.08 15.63
C ASN A 30 -11.35 23.00 16.54
N ILE A 31 -11.48 21.70 16.18
CA ILE A 31 -10.80 20.61 16.90
C ILE A 31 -9.28 20.75 16.80
N LYS A 32 -8.73 20.99 15.59
CA LYS A 32 -7.30 21.22 15.37
C LYS A 32 -6.80 22.43 16.14
N GLY A 33 -7.48 23.56 15.97
CA GLY A 33 -7.13 24.77 16.70
C GLY A 33 -7.20 24.62 18.23
N PHE A 34 -8.10 23.77 18.76
CA PHE A 34 -8.20 23.53 20.20
C PHE A 34 -6.97 22.80 20.75
N PHE A 35 -6.53 21.70 20.13
CA PHE A 35 -5.35 20.98 20.64
C PHE A 35 -4.03 21.73 20.36
N ASP A 36 -3.95 22.50 19.27
CA ASP A 36 -2.81 23.36 18.99
C ASP A 36 -2.67 24.44 20.08
N GLN A 37 -3.77 25.11 20.43
CA GLN A 37 -3.77 26.12 21.48
C GLN A 37 -3.50 25.53 22.87
N LEU A 38 -4.04 24.35 23.16
CA LEU A 38 -3.78 23.60 24.39
C LEU A 38 -2.29 23.33 24.58
N ASN A 39 -1.59 22.95 23.51
CA ASN A 39 -0.16 22.66 23.54
C ASN A 39 0.70 23.92 23.70
N ASN A 40 0.22 25.06 23.18
CA ASN A 40 0.94 26.34 23.20
C ASN A 40 0.76 27.12 24.52
N GLU A 41 -0.33 26.91 25.25
CA GLU A 41 -0.59 27.59 26.52
C GLU A 41 0.00 26.84 27.74
N PRO A 42 0.61 27.55 28.72
CA PRO A 42 1.17 26.90 29.91
C PRO A 42 0.09 26.27 30.79
N ASP A 43 -1.06 26.91 30.97
CA ASP A 43 -2.21 26.37 31.72
C ASP A 43 -3.25 25.66 30.83
N GLY A 44 -2.92 25.49 29.55
CA GLY A 44 -3.79 24.91 28.53
C GLY A 44 -4.33 23.52 28.91
N PRO A 45 -3.49 22.55 29.31
CA PRO A 45 -3.95 21.21 29.68
C PRO A 45 -4.96 21.16 30.84
N GLN A 46 -4.77 21.98 31.88
CA GLN A 46 -5.67 22.04 33.04
C GLN A 46 -7.00 22.69 32.67
N LEU A 47 -6.97 23.74 31.85
CA LEU A 47 -8.18 24.40 31.38
C LEU A 47 -8.96 23.48 30.41
N ALA A 48 -8.26 22.85 29.47
CA ALA A 48 -8.85 21.96 28.47
C ALA A 48 -9.55 20.77 29.11
N THR A 49 -8.92 20.08 30.06
CA THR A 49 -9.55 18.95 30.78
C THR A 49 -10.79 19.37 31.55
N ARG A 50 -10.80 20.57 32.15
CA ARG A 50 -11.99 21.13 32.83
C ARG A 50 -13.13 21.40 31.84
N LEU A 51 -12.84 22.02 30.71
CA LEU A 51 -13.83 22.33 29.68
C LEU A 51 -14.39 21.05 29.04
N LEU A 52 -13.52 20.10 28.70
CA LEU A 52 -13.91 18.78 28.17
C LEU A 52 -14.80 18.02 29.15
N ALA A 53 -14.43 17.97 30.43
CA ALA A 53 -15.23 17.30 31.45
C ALA A 53 -16.65 17.86 31.55
N HIS A 54 -16.81 19.17 31.45
CA HIS A 54 -18.13 19.82 31.44
C HIS A 54 -18.93 19.45 30.19
N LYS A 55 -18.31 19.47 29.00
CA LYS A 55 -18.97 19.13 27.74
C LYS A 55 -19.36 17.64 27.63
N ILE A 56 -18.53 16.74 28.13
CA ILE A 56 -18.80 15.29 28.15
C ILE A 56 -19.98 14.95 29.07
N GLN A 57 -20.20 15.72 30.13
CA GLN A 57 -21.35 15.59 31.03
C GLN A 57 -22.64 16.20 30.47
N SER A 58 -22.64 16.73 29.24
CA SER A 58 -23.82 17.31 28.63
C SER A 58 -24.95 16.28 28.53
N PRO A 59 -26.20 16.64 28.85
CA PRO A 59 -27.35 15.78 28.61
C PRO A 59 -27.65 15.61 27.11
N GLN A 60 -27.10 16.48 26.25
CA GLN A 60 -27.24 16.36 24.80
C GLN A 60 -26.24 15.35 24.26
N GLU A 61 -26.74 14.23 23.75
CA GLU A 61 -25.92 13.13 23.23
C GLU A 61 -24.89 13.61 22.21
N TRP A 62 -25.30 14.44 21.25
CA TRP A 62 -24.43 14.91 20.18
C TRP A 62 -23.31 15.84 20.68
N GLU A 63 -23.59 16.72 21.66
CA GLU A 63 -22.55 17.56 22.27
C GLU A 63 -21.52 16.72 23.04
N ALA A 64 -22.00 15.75 23.83
CA ALA A 64 -21.13 14.85 24.58
C ALA A 64 -20.29 13.96 23.67
N MET A 65 -20.86 13.43 22.59
CA MET A 65 -20.14 12.63 21.59
C MET A 65 -19.06 13.43 20.86
N GLN A 66 -19.36 14.67 20.45
CA GLN A 66 -18.34 15.56 19.87
C GLN A 66 -17.24 15.89 20.88
N ALA A 67 -17.57 16.12 22.15
CA ALA A 67 -16.58 16.36 23.20
C ALA A 67 -15.66 15.15 23.43
N LEU A 68 -16.21 13.93 23.41
CA LEU A 68 -15.43 12.68 23.47
C LEU A 68 -14.52 12.52 22.25
N MET A 69 -14.98 12.91 21.06
CA MET A 69 -14.15 12.93 19.86
C MET A 69 -12.98 13.92 19.99
N VAL A 70 -13.24 15.14 20.47
CA VAL A 70 -12.19 16.13 20.75
C VAL A 70 -11.17 15.58 21.75
N LEU A 71 -11.64 14.93 22.81
CA LEU A 71 -10.79 14.28 23.81
C LEU A 71 -9.90 13.17 23.21
N GLU A 72 -10.46 12.29 22.36
CA GLU A 72 -9.68 11.27 21.66
C GLU A 72 -8.61 11.88 20.75
N THR A 73 -8.97 12.91 19.98
CA THR A 73 -8.03 13.62 19.11
C THR A 73 -6.92 14.31 19.91
N CYS A 74 -7.25 14.96 21.03
CA CYS A 74 -6.26 15.57 21.92
C CYS A 74 -5.33 14.50 22.51
N MET A 75 -5.84 13.35 22.94
CA MET A 75 -5.00 12.27 23.47
C MET A 75 -4.06 11.67 22.42
N LYS A 76 -4.44 11.67 21.14
CA LYS A 76 -3.58 11.20 20.04
C LYS A 76 -2.50 12.22 19.63
N ASN A 77 -2.83 13.51 19.64
CA ASN A 77 -1.96 14.57 19.09
C ASN A 77 -1.23 15.41 20.14
N CYS A 78 -1.66 15.41 21.40
CA CYS A 78 -0.99 16.13 22.49
C CYS A 78 0.07 15.25 23.16
N GLY A 79 1.11 15.90 23.70
CA GLY A 79 2.19 15.23 24.41
C GLY A 79 1.86 14.90 25.88
N LYS A 80 2.91 14.42 26.59
CA LYS A 80 2.83 13.95 28.00
C LYS A 80 2.15 14.93 28.96
N ARG A 81 2.27 16.25 28.75
CA ARG A 81 1.65 17.28 29.60
C ARG A 81 0.12 17.11 29.69
N PHE A 82 -0.53 16.81 28.56
CA PHE A 82 -1.97 16.59 28.53
C PHE A 82 -2.34 15.22 29.08
N HIS A 83 -1.59 14.17 28.72
CA HIS A 83 -1.79 12.81 29.23
C HIS A 83 -1.75 12.76 30.76
N SER A 84 -0.80 13.46 31.38
CA SER A 84 -0.67 13.51 32.84
C SER A 84 -1.76 14.32 33.53
N GLU A 85 -2.44 15.26 32.86
CA GLU A 85 -3.65 15.89 33.40
C GLU A 85 -4.86 14.97 33.31
N VAL A 86 -5.02 14.27 32.17
CA VAL A 86 -6.08 13.28 31.96
C VAL A 86 -5.94 12.09 32.93
N GLY A 87 -4.71 11.67 33.24
CA GLY A 87 -4.40 10.59 34.18
C GLY A 87 -4.68 10.92 35.66
N LYS A 88 -5.04 12.16 36.01
CA LYS A 88 -5.39 12.51 37.39
C LYS A 88 -6.82 12.10 37.72
N PHE A 89 -7.04 11.64 38.95
CA PHE A 89 -8.39 11.38 39.46
C PHE A 89 -9.32 12.59 39.36
N ARG A 90 -8.79 13.82 39.37
CA ARG A 90 -9.58 15.03 39.14
C ARG A 90 -10.38 14.96 37.83
N PHE A 91 -9.78 14.48 36.74
CA PHE A 91 -10.45 14.33 35.46
C PHE A 91 -11.15 12.97 35.34
N LEU A 92 -10.50 11.88 35.77
CA LEU A 92 -11.09 10.54 35.70
C LEU A 92 -12.41 10.43 36.49
N ASN A 93 -12.53 11.13 37.63
CA ASN A 93 -13.76 11.16 38.41
C ASN A 93 -14.92 11.81 37.64
N GLU A 94 -14.64 12.77 36.75
CA GLU A 94 -15.68 13.35 35.88
C GLU A 94 -16.19 12.33 34.85
N LEU A 95 -15.31 11.49 34.29
CA LEU A 95 -15.72 10.38 33.44
C LEU A 95 -16.48 9.29 34.22
N ILE A 96 -16.02 8.96 35.42
CA ILE A 96 -16.68 8.00 36.32
C ILE A 96 -18.11 8.44 36.64
N LYS A 97 -18.35 9.74 36.89
CA LYS A 97 -19.69 10.27 37.13
C LYS A 97 -20.64 10.02 35.94
N VAL A 98 -20.15 10.09 34.71
CA VAL A 98 -20.95 9.87 33.48
C VAL A 98 -21.41 8.42 33.36
N VAL A 99 -20.56 7.45 33.72
CA VAL A 99 -20.87 6.01 33.56
C VAL A 99 -21.48 5.38 34.81
N SER A 100 -21.26 5.95 35.99
CA SER A 100 -21.71 5.38 37.26
C SER A 100 -23.19 5.68 37.52
N PRO A 101 -24.03 4.65 37.78
CA PRO A 101 -25.44 4.83 38.11
C PRO A 101 -25.69 5.68 39.38
N LYS A 102 -24.68 5.78 40.27
CA LYS A 102 -24.73 6.59 41.49
C LYS A 102 -24.73 8.10 41.22
N TYR A 103 -24.39 8.51 39.99
CA TYR A 103 -24.27 9.91 39.58
C TYR A 103 -25.12 10.16 38.33
N LEU A 104 -24.49 10.35 37.16
CA LEU A 104 -25.17 10.67 35.91
C LEU A 104 -25.49 9.42 35.07
N GLY A 105 -24.98 8.24 35.40
CA GLY A 105 -25.08 7.04 34.56
C GLY A 105 -26.51 6.54 34.28
N THR A 106 -27.49 6.94 35.09
CA THR A 106 -28.91 6.66 34.84
C THR A 106 -29.55 7.61 33.82
N ARG A 107 -29.01 8.83 33.66
CA ARG A 107 -29.53 9.88 32.78
C ARG A 107 -28.67 10.07 31.52
N ALA A 108 -27.40 9.67 31.57
CA ALA A 108 -26.48 9.79 30.46
C ALA A 108 -26.89 8.84 29.31
N PRO A 109 -26.85 9.30 28.04
CA PRO A 109 -27.13 8.46 26.89
C PRO A 109 -26.24 7.21 26.85
N GLU A 110 -26.82 6.06 26.47
CA GLU A 110 -26.09 4.80 26.39
C GLU A 110 -24.87 4.84 25.44
N PRO A 111 -24.95 5.47 24.24
CA PRO A 111 -23.79 5.60 23.35
C PRO A 111 -22.63 6.37 23.98
N VAL A 112 -22.92 7.41 24.76
CA VAL A 112 -21.93 8.22 25.47
C VAL A 112 -21.24 7.39 26.55
N LYS A 113 -22.00 6.64 27.36
CA LYS A 113 -21.43 5.76 28.40
C LYS A 113 -20.53 4.69 27.80
N LYS A 114 -21.00 4.03 26.73
CA LYS A 114 -20.22 3.03 26.00
C LYS A 114 -18.91 3.62 25.48
N LYS A 115 -18.97 4.80 24.86
CA LYS A 115 -17.79 5.48 24.30
C LYS A 115 -16.80 5.93 25.38
N VAL A 116 -17.27 6.41 26.54
CA VAL A 116 -16.40 6.71 27.70
C VAL A 116 -15.64 5.47 28.15
N LEU A 117 -16.32 4.32 28.27
CA LEU A 117 -15.69 3.06 28.68
C LEU A 117 -14.68 2.55 27.64
N GLU A 118 -14.97 2.66 26.35
CA GLU A 118 -14.04 2.36 25.25
C GLU A 118 -12.78 3.22 25.34
N ILE A 119 -12.94 4.52 25.53
CA ILE A 119 -11.83 5.48 25.64
C ILE A 119 -10.98 5.15 26.87
N MET A 120 -11.59 4.96 28.05
CA MET A 120 -10.88 4.60 29.27
C MET A 120 -10.11 3.29 29.12
N TYR A 121 -10.73 2.25 28.56
CA TYR A 121 -10.06 0.98 28.30
C TYR A 121 -8.88 1.16 27.34
N SER A 122 -9.06 1.92 26.26
CA SER A 122 -8.01 2.18 25.28
C SER A 122 -6.76 2.81 25.90
N TRP A 123 -6.94 3.68 26.88
CA TRP A 123 -5.84 4.32 27.60
C TRP A 123 -5.14 3.35 28.56
N THR A 124 -5.86 2.40 29.17
CA THR A 124 -5.20 1.36 29.99
C THR A 124 -4.21 0.52 29.18
N VAL A 125 -4.47 0.34 27.88
CA VAL A 125 -3.60 -0.42 26.96
C VAL A 125 -2.50 0.48 26.37
N ARG A 126 -2.85 1.67 25.89
CA ARG A 126 -1.91 2.56 25.17
C ARG A 126 -1.01 3.39 26.09
N LEU A 127 -1.42 3.63 27.33
CA LEU A 127 -0.71 4.46 28.30
C LEU A 127 -0.46 3.69 29.61
N PRO A 128 0.34 2.61 29.58
CA PRO A 128 0.59 1.78 30.76
C PRO A 128 1.31 2.54 31.89
N GLY A 129 1.95 3.68 31.60
CA GLY A 129 2.57 4.54 32.61
C GLY A 129 1.59 5.33 33.48
N GLU A 130 0.33 5.48 33.06
CA GLU A 130 -0.69 6.24 33.80
C GLU A 130 -1.55 5.29 34.65
N THR A 131 -0.97 4.77 35.74
CA THR A 131 -1.58 3.71 36.59
C THR A 131 -2.97 4.04 37.12
N LYS A 132 -3.23 5.31 37.42
CA LYS A 132 -4.53 5.80 37.91
C LYS A 132 -5.68 5.54 36.93
N ILE A 133 -5.40 5.54 35.62
CA ILE A 133 -6.40 5.23 34.60
C ILE A 133 -6.80 3.75 34.70
N ALA A 134 -5.80 2.86 34.84
CA ALA A 134 -6.03 1.44 35.03
C ALA A 134 -6.80 1.18 36.34
N ASP A 135 -6.42 1.82 37.45
CA ASP A 135 -7.11 1.67 38.73
C ASP A 135 -8.59 2.11 38.65
N ALA A 136 -8.86 3.26 38.01
CA ALA A 136 -10.21 3.74 37.79
C ALA A 136 -11.05 2.76 36.94
N TYR A 137 -10.47 2.21 35.87
CA TYR A 137 -11.13 1.24 35.01
C TYR A 137 -11.41 -0.09 35.74
N GLN A 138 -10.44 -0.61 36.48
CA GLN A 138 -10.60 -1.82 37.29
C GLN A 138 -11.63 -1.63 38.40
N MET A 139 -11.71 -0.44 39.00
CA MET A 139 -12.76 -0.10 39.96
C MET A 139 -14.15 -0.17 39.32
N LEU A 140 -14.34 0.38 38.10
CA LEU A 140 -15.61 0.31 37.37
C LEU A 140 -16.00 -1.14 37.03
N LYS A 141 -15.02 -1.98 36.69
CA LYS A 141 -15.21 -3.42 36.45
C LYS A 141 -15.63 -4.16 37.72
N LYS A 142 -14.96 -3.92 38.85
CA LYS A 142 -15.33 -4.49 40.16
C LYS A 142 -16.74 -4.10 40.61
N GLN A 143 -17.20 -2.90 40.26
CA GLN A 143 -18.56 -2.42 40.56
C GLN A 143 -19.63 -2.97 39.61
N GLY A 144 -19.25 -3.79 38.62
CA GLY A 144 -20.18 -4.35 37.62
C GLY A 144 -20.67 -3.34 36.59
N ILE A 145 -20.07 -2.14 36.53
CA ILE A 145 -20.38 -1.13 35.52
C ILE A 145 -19.82 -1.55 34.16
N VAL A 146 -18.63 -2.16 34.16
CA VAL A 146 -18.04 -2.81 32.99
C VAL A 146 -18.28 -4.31 33.09
N LYS A 147 -19.15 -4.86 32.24
CA LYS A 147 -19.45 -6.31 32.20
C LYS A 147 -18.49 -7.07 31.29
N LEU A 148 -18.12 -6.48 30.16
CA LEU A 148 -17.19 -7.02 29.19
C LEU A 148 -16.25 -5.90 28.75
N ASP A 149 -14.96 -6.19 28.64
CA ASP A 149 -13.98 -5.22 28.16
C ASP A 149 -14.30 -4.91 26.67
N PRO A 150 -14.38 -3.63 26.27
CA PRO A 150 -14.70 -3.28 24.89
C PRO A 150 -13.65 -3.82 23.92
N VAL A 151 -14.10 -4.35 22.78
CA VAL A 151 -13.20 -4.67 21.67
C VAL A 151 -12.72 -3.34 21.09
N LEU A 152 -11.48 -2.97 21.38
CA LEU A 152 -10.88 -1.79 20.78
C LEU A 152 -10.81 -2.00 19.26
N PRO A 153 -11.18 -0.99 18.45
CA PRO A 153 -10.77 -0.98 17.05
C PRO A 153 -9.26 -1.18 17.04
N ASP A 154 -8.80 -2.23 16.35
CA ASP A 154 -7.39 -2.52 16.19
C ASP A 154 -6.75 -1.30 15.47
N ASP A 155 -6.18 -0.35 16.23
CA ASP A 155 -5.11 0.54 15.77
C ASP A 155 -3.81 -0.28 15.69
N LYS A 156 -3.92 -1.55 15.24
CA LYS A 156 -2.78 -2.25 14.66
C LYS A 156 -2.39 -1.39 13.47
N PRO A 157 -1.13 -0.95 13.38
CA PRO A 157 -0.55 -0.70 12.07
C PRO A 157 -1.01 -1.86 11.19
N LEU A 158 -1.52 -1.56 9.98
CA LEU A 158 -1.80 -2.57 8.96
C LEU A 158 -0.85 -3.74 9.21
N PRO A 159 -1.33 -4.97 9.47
CA PRO A 159 -0.43 -6.06 9.80
C PRO A 159 0.71 -5.97 8.80
N PRO A 160 1.99 -5.89 9.24
CA PRO A 160 3.08 -5.91 8.29
C PRO A 160 2.75 -7.05 7.34
N PRO A 161 2.86 -6.83 6.01
CA PRO A 161 2.44 -7.82 5.02
C PRO A 161 2.90 -9.18 5.53
N PRO A 162 2.01 -10.19 5.52
CA PRO A 162 2.21 -11.47 6.23
C PRO A 162 3.67 -11.83 6.11
N PRO A 163 4.40 -12.03 7.23
CA PRO A 163 5.86 -12.10 7.21
C PRO A 163 6.21 -13.01 6.06
N ARG A 164 6.83 -12.43 5.00
CA ARG A 164 7.15 -13.17 3.77
C ARG A 164 7.72 -14.47 4.27
N ALA A 165 7.05 -15.59 3.96
CA ALA A 165 7.34 -16.92 4.51
C ALA A 165 8.84 -16.98 4.72
N LYS A 166 9.29 -17.04 5.99
CA LYS A 166 10.68 -16.80 6.39
C LYS A 166 11.58 -17.42 5.34
N ASN A 167 12.03 -16.58 4.41
CA ASN A 167 12.93 -17.02 3.38
C ASN A 167 14.20 -17.26 4.17
N VAL A 168 14.64 -18.52 4.21
CA VAL A 168 15.89 -18.99 4.81
C VAL A 168 17.10 -18.43 4.04
N ILE A 169 17.08 -17.13 3.70
CA ILE A 169 18.05 -16.42 2.85
C ILE A 169 18.92 -15.48 3.69
N PHE A 170 18.61 -15.29 4.97
CA PHE A 170 19.53 -14.59 5.88
C PHE A 170 20.44 -15.56 6.65
N GLU A 171 20.79 -16.70 6.07
CA GLU A 171 21.94 -17.46 6.59
C GLU A 171 23.26 -16.78 6.28
N ASP A 172 23.33 -15.90 5.28
CA ASP A 172 24.49 -15.05 5.11
C ASP A 172 24.22 -13.69 5.77
N GLU A 173 24.07 -13.73 7.10
CA GLU A 173 24.01 -12.54 7.96
C GLU A 173 25.20 -11.60 7.64
N GLU A 174 26.31 -12.15 7.16
CA GLU A 174 27.48 -11.42 6.66
C GLU A 174 27.18 -10.65 5.37
N LYS A 175 26.57 -11.27 4.34
CA LYS A 175 26.14 -10.55 3.11
C LYS A 175 25.12 -9.45 3.40
N SER A 176 24.18 -9.67 4.33
CA SER A 176 23.20 -8.65 4.72
C SER A 176 23.85 -7.47 5.47
N LYS A 177 24.76 -7.77 6.41
CA LYS A 177 25.55 -6.75 7.11
C LYS A 177 26.48 -6.01 6.15
N MET A 178 27.09 -6.72 5.19
CA MET A 178 27.94 -6.15 4.16
C MET A 178 27.15 -5.21 3.24
N LEU A 179 25.98 -5.63 2.75
CA LEU A 179 25.12 -4.77 1.94
C LEU A 179 24.68 -3.52 2.70
N SER A 180 24.31 -3.66 3.98
CA SER A 180 23.90 -2.54 4.82
C SER A 180 25.06 -1.55 5.08
N ARG A 181 26.30 -2.05 5.21
CA ARG A 181 27.48 -1.19 5.31
C ARG A 181 27.77 -0.46 4.01
N LEU A 182 27.67 -1.16 2.88
CA LEU A 182 27.94 -0.60 1.56
C LEU A 182 26.91 0.48 1.16
N LEU A 183 25.63 0.28 1.49
CA LEU A 183 24.56 1.25 1.21
C LEU A 183 24.62 2.52 2.09
N ASN A 184 25.16 2.42 3.30
CA ASN A 184 25.33 3.56 4.21
C ASN A 184 26.64 4.33 3.98
N SER A 185 27.50 3.85 3.07
CA SER A 185 28.75 4.52 2.72
C SER A 185 28.49 5.71 1.80
N THR A 186 29.24 6.79 2.00
CA THR A 186 29.25 7.97 1.13
C THR A 186 30.19 7.81 -0.07
N HIS A 187 30.92 6.68 -0.17
CA HIS A 187 31.87 6.43 -1.25
C HIS A 187 31.19 5.81 -2.48
N PRO A 188 31.46 6.30 -3.70
CA PRO A 188 30.84 5.80 -4.93
C PRO A 188 31.20 4.34 -5.23
N GLU A 189 32.41 3.89 -4.87
CA GLU A 189 32.87 2.51 -5.05
C GLU A 189 32.04 1.51 -4.22
N ASP A 190 31.66 1.89 -2.99
CA ASP A 190 30.87 1.05 -2.10
C ASP A 190 29.42 0.92 -2.59
N LEU A 191 28.86 1.99 -3.18
CA LEU A 191 27.55 1.94 -3.81
C LEU A 191 27.54 1.06 -5.08
N ILE A 192 28.63 1.04 -5.83
CA ILE A 192 28.80 0.13 -6.98
C ILE A 192 28.87 -1.33 -6.49
N ALA A 193 29.62 -1.59 -5.41
CA ALA A 193 29.68 -2.91 -4.78
C ALA A 193 28.32 -3.35 -4.22
N ALA A 194 27.55 -2.43 -3.60
CA ALA A 194 26.18 -2.70 -3.14
C ALA A 194 25.26 -3.10 -4.29
N ASN A 195 25.29 -2.35 -5.40
CA ASN A 195 24.47 -2.64 -6.58
C ASN A 195 24.82 -4.00 -7.21
N LYS A 196 26.09 -4.38 -7.21
CA LYS A 196 26.53 -5.72 -7.65
C LYS A 196 26.00 -6.82 -6.73
N LEU A 197 26.13 -6.64 -5.41
CA LEU A 197 25.66 -7.61 -4.42
C LEU A 197 24.13 -7.77 -4.45
N ILE A 198 23.38 -6.67 -4.62
CA ILE A 198 21.92 -6.72 -4.82
C ILE A 198 21.57 -7.55 -6.06
N LYS A 199 22.28 -7.35 -7.18
CA LYS A 199 22.02 -8.09 -8.42
C LYS A 199 22.26 -9.59 -8.26
N GLU A 200 23.32 -9.98 -7.56
CA GLU A 200 23.61 -11.39 -7.26
C GLU A 200 22.53 -12.01 -6.35
N MET A 201 22.15 -11.32 -5.27
CA MET A 201 21.11 -11.78 -4.34
C MET A 201 19.75 -11.94 -5.02
N VAL A 202 19.38 -11.00 -5.91
CA VAL A 202 18.11 -11.08 -6.65
C VAL A 202 18.12 -12.24 -7.64
N GLN A 203 19.23 -12.49 -8.35
CA GLN A 203 19.35 -13.62 -9.25
C GLN A 203 19.30 -14.97 -8.51
N GLU A 204 19.91 -15.03 -7.34
CA GLU A 204 19.87 -16.21 -6.48
C GLU A 204 18.45 -16.49 -5.95
N ASP A 205 17.75 -15.45 -5.46
CA ASP A 205 16.37 -15.61 -5.00
C ASP A 205 15.43 -15.97 -6.15
N GLN A 206 15.60 -15.38 -7.34
CA GLN A 206 14.83 -15.75 -8.52
C GLN A 206 15.01 -17.23 -8.88
N LYS A 207 16.26 -17.72 -8.91
CA LYS A 207 16.56 -19.15 -9.14
C LYS A 207 15.94 -20.05 -8.07
N ARG A 208 15.94 -19.61 -6.82
CA ARG A 208 15.37 -20.37 -5.69
C ARG A 208 13.84 -20.40 -5.77
N VAL A 209 13.20 -19.28 -6.04
CA VAL A 209 11.75 -19.17 -6.25
C VAL A 209 11.31 -20.07 -7.41
N GLU A 210 12.07 -20.11 -8.50
CA GLU A 210 11.79 -21.02 -9.62
C GLU A 210 11.93 -22.50 -9.23
N LYS A 211 12.92 -22.87 -8.42
CA LYS A 211 13.07 -24.25 -7.90
C LYS A 211 11.89 -24.63 -7.00
N VAL A 212 11.50 -23.75 -6.08
CA VAL A 212 10.35 -23.97 -5.17
C VAL A 212 9.05 -24.05 -5.96
N SER A 213 8.83 -23.18 -6.94
CA SER A 213 7.66 -23.21 -7.81
C SER A 213 7.57 -24.51 -8.61
N LYS A 214 8.68 -24.98 -9.19
CA LYS A 214 8.75 -26.28 -9.88
C LYS A 214 8.41 -27.44 -8.95
N ARG A 215 8.90 -27.42 -7.71
CA ARG A 215 8.57 -28.43 -6.68
C ARG A 215 7.08 -28.42 -6.36
N LEU A 216 6.53 -27.25 -6.06
CA LEU A 216 5.12 -27.10 -5.71
C LEU A 216 4.19 -27.57 -6.84
N ASN A 217 4.47 -27.15 -8.08
CA ASN A 217 3.68 -27.56 -9.24
C ASN A 217 3.72 -29.07 -9.47
N ALA A 218 4.89 -29.71 -9.35
CA ALA A 218 5.02 -31.15 -9.49
C ALA A 218 4.25 -31.92 -8.40
N ILE A 219 4.31 -31.45 -7.15
CA ILE A 219 3.55 -32.06 -6.04
C ILE A 219 2.04 -31.86 -6.23
N GLN A 220 1.62 -30.69 -6.69
CA GLN A 220 0.22 -30.37 -6.94
C GLN A 220 -0.35 -31.23 -8.09
N GLU A 221 0.38 -31.38 -9.19
CA GLU A 221 -0.02 -32.22 -10.33
C GLU A 221 -0.21 -33.69 -9.91
N VAL A 222 0.68 -34.20 -9.07
CA VAL A 222 0.56 -35.54 -8.48
C VAL A 222 -0.68 -35.63 -7.62
N LYS A 223 -0.91 -34.67 -6.73
CA LYS A 223 -2.05 -34.64 -5.81
C LYS A 223 -3.38 -34.65 -6.57
N GLU A 224 -3.50 -33.84 -7.62
CA GLU A 224 -4.68 -33.79 -8.47
C GLU A 224 -4.91 -35.11 -9.21
N SER A 225 -3.85 -35.68 -9.79
CA SER A 225 -3.92 -36.96 -10.51
C SER A 225 -4.33 -38.11 -9.59
N VAL A 226 -3.78 -38.15 -8.37
CA VAL A 226 -4.09 -39.18 -7.35
C VAL A 226 -5.51 -39.01 -6.81
N ASN A 227 -5.96 -37.77 -6.54
CA ASN A 227 -7.31 -37.51 -6.06
C ASN A 227 -8.36 -37.91 -7.10
N LEU A 228 -8.17 -37.53 -8.36
CA LEU A 228 -9.10 -37.88 -9.43
C LEU A 228 -9.14 -39.39 -9.67
N LEU A 229 -7.98 -40.05 -9.65
CA LEU A 229 -7.90 -41.51 -9.75
C LEU A 229 -8.62 -42.19 -8.57
N SER A 230 -8.43 -41.69 -7.34
CA SER A 230 -9.10 -42.21 -6.14
C SER A 230 -10.62 -42.07 -6.24
N GLN A 231 -11.11 -40.90 -6.66
CA GLN A 231 -12.54 -40.62 -6.85
C GLN A 231 -13.18 -41.53 -7.92
N LEU A 232 -12.49 -41.77 -9.03
CA LEU A 232 -12.96 -42.67 -10.09
C LEU A 232 -12.94 -44.14 -9.66
N LEU A 233 -12.02 -44.53 -8.78
CA LEU A 233 -11.93 -45.88 -8.22
C LEU A 233 -13.00 -46.14 -7.15
N GLU A 234 -13.41 -45.13 -6.39
CA GLU A 234 -14.41 -45.25 -5.31
C GLU A 234 -15.81 -45.62 -5.84
N GLY A 235 -16.12 -45.24 -7.08
CA GLY A 235 -17.35 -45.63 -7.78
C GLY A 235 -17.19 -46.77 -8.81
N TYR A 236 -16.02 -47.43 -8.85
CA TYR A 236 -15.71 -48.40 -9.91
C TYR A 236 -16.37 -49.76 -9.66
N SER A 237 -17.13 -50.23 -10.66
CA SER A 237 -17.66 -51.60 -10.72
C SER A 237 -17.29 -52.24 -12.06
N LYS A 238 -16.81 -53.49 -12.02
CA LYS A 238 -16.39 -54.26 -13.21
C LYS A 238 -17.51 -54.48 -14.24
N GLN A 239 -18.78 -54.30 -13.86
CA GLN A 239 -19.95 -54.62 -14.69
C GLN A 239 -20.69 -53.38 -15.21
N SER A 240 -20.36 -52.16 -14.76
CA SER A 240 -21.11 -50.94 -15.10
C SER A 240 -20.23 -49.72 -15.43
N CYS A 241 -18.91 -49.89 -15.56
CA CYS A 241 -18.01 -48.81 -15.92
C CYS A 241 -18.00 -48.60 -17.45
N SER A 242 -18.22 -47.37 -17.90
CA SER A 242 -18.12 -47.02 -19.33
C SER A 242 -16.70 -47.21 -19.84
N GLN A 243 -16.55 -47.59 -21.12
CA GLN A 243 -15.24 -47.79 -21.75
C GLN A 243 -14.33 -46.55 -21.64
N SER A 244 -14.92 -45.35 -21.75
CA SER A 244 -14.22 -44.07 -21.58
C SER A 244 -13.67 -43.88 -20.15
N ASN A 245 -14.41 -44.28 -19.11
CA ASN A 245 -13.91 -44.21 -17.73
C ASN A 245 -12.78 -45.21 -17.50
N GLN A 246 -12.82 -46.38 -18.15
CA GLN A 246 -11.77 -47.38 -18.04
C GLN A 246 -10.45 -46.93 -18.71
N GLU A 247 -10.54 -46.21 -19.83
CA GLU A 247 -9.39 -45.57 -20.49
C GLU A 247 -8.81 -44.44 -19.63
N LEU A 248 -9.68 -43.56 -19.09
CA LEU A 248 -9.26 -42.46 -18.22
C LEU A 248 -8.55 -42.94 -16.94
N ILE A 249 -9.04 -44.01 -16.30
CA ILE A 249 -8.40 -44.61 -15.12
C ILE A 249 -7.02 -45.16 -15.46
N LYS A 250 -6.86 -45.81 -16.62
CA LYS A 250 -5.55 -46.30 -17.09
C LYS A 250 -4.59 -45.15 -17.35
N ASP A 251 -5.05 -44.07 -17.96
CA ASP A 251 -4.23 -42.90 -18.26
C ASP A 251 -3.79 -42.18 -16.98
N LEU A 252 -4.68 -42.01 -16.02
CA LEU A 252 -4.36 -41.41 -14.72
C LEU A 252 -3.38 -42.27 -13.91
N TYR A 253 -3.55 -43.59 -13.94
CA TYR A 253 -2.60 -44.52 -13.32
C TYR A 253 -1.20 -44.41 -13.97
N GLN A 254 -1.13 -44.43 -15.30
CA GLN A 254 0.14 -44.26 -16.02
C GLN A 254 0.78 -42.90 -15.75
N ARG A 255 -0.02 -41.83 -15.60
CA ARG A 255 0.48 -40.50 -15.23
C ARG A 255 1.09 -40.51 -13.82
N CYS A 256 0.42 -41.14 -12.85
CA CYS A 256 0.93 -41.29 -11.49
C CYS A 256 2.25 -42.11 -11.46
N GLU A 257 2.31 -43.21 -12.20
CA GLU A 257 3.53 -44.02 -12.35
C GLU A 257 4.70 -43.21 -12.92
N LYS A 258 4.45 -42.42 -13.99
CA LYS A 258 5.48 -41.57 -14.61
C LYS A 258 5.99 -40.46 -13.70
N MET A 259 5.16 -39.95 -12.79
CA MET A 259 5.55 -38.90 -11.85
C MET A 259 6.26 -39.42 -10.60
N ARG A 260 6.16 -40.72 -10.30
CA ARG A 260 6.80 -41.34 -9.12
C ARG A 260 8.31 -41.06 -9.03
N PRO A 261 9.14 -41.26 -10.09
CA PRO A 261 10.58 -40.96 -10.01
C PRO A 261 10.87 -39.49 -9.73
N THR A 262 10.05 -38.58 -10.25
CA THR A 262 10.19 -37.14 -9.99
C THR A 262 9.97 -36.82 -8.52
N LEU A 263 8.94 -37.40 -7.90
CA LEU A 263 8.69 -37.23 -6.46
C LEU A 263 9.83 -37.77 -5.59
N PHE A 264 10.36 -38.94 -5.93
CA PHE A 264 11.52 -39.51 -5.21
C PHE A 264 12.74 -38.59 -5.27
N ARG A 265 13.03 -38.03 -6.46
CA ARG A 265 14.10 -37.04 -6.62
C ARG A 265 13.81 -35.77 -5.81
N LEU A 266 12.58 -35.27 -5.85
CA LEU A 266 12.20 -34.07 -5.09
C LEU A 266 12.30 -34.27 -3.57
N ALA A 267 12.03 -35.48 -3.06
CA ALA A 267 12.19 -35.84 -1.66
C ALA A 267 13.66 -36.04 -1.25
N SER A 268 14.50 -36.57 -2.16
CA SER A 268 15.95 -36.69 -1.91
C SER A 268 16.63 -35.32 -1.92
N ASP A 269 16.24 -34.40 -2.82
CA ASP A 269 16.75 -33.02 -2.87
C ASP A 269 16.29 -32.13 -1.68
N THR A 270 15.55 -32.68 -0.71
CA THR A 270 15.13 -32.01 0.53
C THR A 270 15.89 -32.47 1.77
N GLU A 271 16.74 -33.51 1.69
CA GLU A 271 17.46 -34.00 2.88
C GLU A 271 18.61 -33.07 3.31
N ASP A 272 19.18 -32.27 2.39
CA ASP A 272 20.19 -31.25 2.72
C ASP A 272 19.59 -29.89 3.13
N SER A 273 18.26 -29.76 3.09
CA SER A 273 17.56 -28.54 3.51
C SER A 273 16.12 -28.85 3.87
N ASP A 274 15.88 -28.81 5.17
CA ASP A 274 14.79 -28.10 5.82
C ASP A 274 13.86 -28.96 6.69
N GLU A 275 13.57 -28.37 7.84
CA GLU A 275 12.49 -28.66 8.78
C GLU A 275 11.13 -28.29 8.14
N ALA A 276 10.94 -28.64 6.85
CA ALA A 276 9.79 -28.28 6.02
C ALA A 276 8.71 -29.37 5.96
N LEU A 277 8.80 -30.39 6.82
CA LEU A 277 7.69 -31.29 7.09
C LEU A 277 6.86 -30.69 8.21
N GLY A 278 5.86 -29.90 7.84
CA GLY A 278 4.78 -29.52 8.75
C GLY A 278 4.28 -30.75 9.51
N LYS A 279 4.21 -30.63 10.84
CA LYS A 279 3.69 -31.69 11.71
C LYS A 279 2.35 -32.18 11.17
N PRO A 280 2.10 -33.49 11.06
CA PRO A 280 0.81 -34.00 10.63
C PRO A 280 -0.26 -33.54 11.61
N GLU A 281 -1.24 -32.78 11.10
CA GLU A 281 -2.44 -32.40 11.83
C GLU A 281 -3.30 -33.65 12.06
N PRO A 282 -3.80 -33.92 13.29
CA PRO A 282 -4.62 -35.08 13.55
C PRO A 282 -6.05 -34.87 13.04
N ASP A 283 -6.46 -35.73 12.11
CA ASP A 283 -7.78 -35.76 11.46
C ASP A 283 -8.90 -36.17 12.46
N PRO A 284 -9.99 -35.40 12.65
CA PRO A 284 -10.97 -35.62 13.72
C PRO A 284 -12.15 -36.53 13.31
N THR A 285 -11.93 -37.55 12.49
CA THR A 285 -13.00 -38.48 12.09
C THR A 285 -12.55 -39.95 12.07
N ARG A 286 -12.44 -40.57 13.26
CA ARG A 286 -12.60 -42.03 13.40
C ARG A 286 -13.11 -42.41 14.80
N PRO A 287 -14.15 -43.25 14.93
CA PRO A 287 -14.69 -43.64 16.23
C PRO A 287 -13.81 -44.74 16.85
N THR A 288 -13.26 -44.48 18.03
CA THR A 288 -12.58 -45.50 18.86
C THR A 288 -13.59 -46.18 19.79
N GLY A 289 -14.04 -47.35 19.36
CA GLY A 289 -14.72 -48.33 20.21
C GLY A 289 -13.70 -49.25 20.91
N ARG A 290 -13.64 -49.12 22.24
CA ARG A 290 -13.58 -50.16 23.30
C ARG A 290 -12.74 -51.46 23.14
N HIS A 291 -11.97 -51.70 24.21
CA HIS A 291 -11.51 -52.99 24.82
C HIS A 291 -10.42 -53.78 24.03
N SER A 292 -9.38 -54.41 24.60
CA SER A 292 -9.17 -55.00 25.94
C SER A 292 -7.67 -55.25 26.22
N ASP A 293 -7.37 -55.55 27.50
CA ASP A 293 -6.12 -56.00 28.11
C ASP A 293 -5.24 -57.04 27.37
N GLY A 294 -3.93 -56.86 27.53
CA GLY A 294 -2.97 -57.80 28.12
C GLY A 294 -2.80 -59.21 27.55
N THR A 295 -1.57 -59.54 27.11
CA THR A 295 -0.58 -60.41 27.83
C THR A 295 0.52 -60.90 26.87
N GLU A 296 1.72 -61.02 27.43
CA GLU A 296 3.05 -61.36 26.89
C GLU A 296 3.18 -62.71 26.15
N SER A 297 4.16 -62.82 25.23
CA SER A 297 5.24 -63.84 25.30
C SER A 297 6.31 -63.70 24.18
N SER A 298 7.58 -63.59 24.61
CA SER A 298 8.87 -64.19 24.14
C SER A 298 8.94 -65.02 22.85
N ALA A 299 10.04 -65.15 22.08
CA ALA A 299 11.41 -64.61 22.06
C ALA A 299 12.17 -65.16 20.81
N THR A 300 13.34 -64.56 20.47
CA THR A 300 14.51 -65.10 19.70
C THR A 300 14.30 -65.46 18.21
N SER A 301 15.20 -65.27 17.23
CA SER A 301 16.69 -65.19 17.18
C SER A 301 17.18 -64.51 15.86
N ALA A 302 18.43 -64.01 15.83
CA ALA A 302 19.22 -63.67 14.61
C ALA A 302 20.05 -64.92 14.18
N PRO A 303 20.80 -65.00 13.04
CA PRO A 303 21.58 -63.94 12.39
C PRO A 303 21.71 -64.01 10.84
N ALA A 304 22.56 -63.12 10.34
CA ALA A 304 22.97 -62.88 8.95
C ALA A 304 23.89 -63.95 8.32
N ALA A 305 24.20 -63.72 7.03
CA ALA A 305 25.21 -64.32 6.14
C ALA A 305 24.62 -65.37 5.15
N VAL A 306 25.02 -65.55 3.88
CA VAL A 306 26.22 -65.27 3.05
C VAL A 306 25.69 -65.37 1.57
N LEU A 307 26.18 -64.67 0.52
CA LEU A 307 27.13 -65.21 -0.50
C LEU A 307 27.28 -64.25 -1.71
N LEU A 308 28.49 -63.70 -1.86
CA LEU A 308 29.25 -63.56 -3.13
C LEU A 308 30.17 -64.83 -3.25
N PRO A 309 31.11 -65.07 -4.22
CA PRO A 309 31.70 -64.22 -5.28
C PRO A 309 32.14 -64.94 -6.62
N ALA A 310 32.77 -64.20 -7.55
CA ALA A 310 33.91 -64.58 -8.45
C ALA A 310 34.40 -63.31 -9.19
N VAL A 311 35.59 -62.70 -8.95
CA VAL A 311 37.00 -63.05 -9.29
C VAL A 311 37.28 -63.07 -10.81
N VAL A 312 38.33 -62.53 -11.44
CA VAL A 312 39.45 -61.55 -11.25
C VAL A 312 40.11 -61.49 -12.66
N GLN A 313 40.63 -60.35 -13.14
CA GLN A 313 42.02 -60.25 -13.67
C GLN A 313 42.46 -58.84 -14.08
N THR A 314 43.76 -58.66 -13.89
CA THR A 314 44.62 -57.47 -13.74
C THR A 314 45.42 -57.12 -15.01
N ALA A 315 45.85 -55.86 -15.17
CA ALA A 315 47.28 -55.43 -15.22
C ALA A 315 47.56 -54.09 -15.98
N GLN A 316 48.28 -53.18 -15.29
CA GLN A 316 49.40 -52.27 -15.68
C GLN A 316 49.33 -51.25 -16.86
N ALA A 317 50.04 -50.12 -16.67
CA ALA A 317 50.20 -48.91 -17.55
C ALA A 317 51.66 -48.75 -18.08
N PRO A 318 52.06 -47.63 -18.74
CA PRO A 318 51.76 -47.05 -20.07
C PRO A 318 53.01 -47.08 -21.03
N PRO A 319 53.00 -46.49 -22.26
CA PRO A 319 53.56 -45.14 -22.43
C PRO A 319 52.96 -44.23 -23.57
N THR A 320 53.24 -42.93 -23.40
CA THR A 320 53.27 -41.73 -24.28
C THR A 320 53.13 -41.82 -25.81
N VAL A 321 52.33 -40.92 -26.44
CA VAL A 321 52.72 -39.90 -27.49
C VAL A 321 51.59 -38.83 -27.68
N GLY A 322 51.92 -37.54 -27.45
CA GLY A 322 51.62 -36.34 -28.27
C GLY A 322 50.19 -35.82 -28.60
N PRO A 323 50.02 -34.52 -28.93
CA PRO A 323 48.82 -33.73 -28.60
C PRO A 323 48.01 -33.22 -29.81
N THR A 324 46.68 -33.00 -29.69
CA THR A 324 45.90 -31.92 -30.38
C THR A 324 44.40 -31.91 -29.95
N PRO A 325 43.69 -30.77 -30.05
CA PRO A 325 42.59 -30.40 -29.16
C PRO A 325 41.18 -30.76 -29.67
N SER A 326 40.26 -30.97 -28.73
CA SER A 326 38.80 -31.11 -28.93
C SER A 326 38.08 -29.74 -29.00
N PRO A 327 37.02 -29.57 -29.82
CA PRO A 327 36.20 -28.35 -29.85
C PRO A 327 35.08 -28.38 -28.78
N LYS A 328 34.67 -27.21 -28.32
CA LYS A 328 33.79 -27.00 -27.15
C LYS A 328 32.31 -26.84 -27.56
N PRO A 329 31.37 -27.63 -27.03
CA PRO A 329 29.93 -27.51 -27.28
C PRO A 329 29.24 -26.32 -26.56
N MET A 330 30.01 -25.41 -25.95
CA MET A 330 29.45 -24.23 -25.28
C MET A 330 29.24 -23.03 -26.21
N GLU A 331 29.84 -23.04 -27.40
CA GLU A 331 29.79 -21.89 -28.32
C GLU A 331 28.47 -21.82 -29.09
N GLU A 332 27.83 -22.96 -29.35
CA GLU A 332 26.48 -23.03 -29.94
C GLU A 332 25.40 -22.52 -28.97
N LEU A 333 25.54 -22.78 -27.67
CA LEU A 333 24.61 -22.28 -26.65
C LEU A 333 24.73 -20.75 -26.48
N GLU A 334 25.93 -20.22 -26.61
CA GLU A 334 26.20 -18.78 -26.53
C GLU A 334 25.70 -18.04 -27.78
N MET A 335 25.77 -18.68 -28.95
CA MET A 335 25.22 -18.15 -30.20
C MET A 335 23.69 -18.12 -30.18
N LEU A 336 23.04 -19.18 -29.66
CA LEU A 336 21.59 -19.22 -29.44
C LEU A 336 21.12 -18.15 -28.43
N GLY A 337 21.88 -17.93 -27.36
CA GLY A 337 21.62 -16.89 -26.39
C GLY A 337 21.70 -15.48 -26.99
N LYS A 338 22.67 -15.22 -27.87
CA LYS A 338 22.82 -13.94 -28.58
C LYS A 338 21.69 -13.70 -29.59
N THR A 339 21.24 -14.73 -30.31
CA THR A 339 20.15 -14.59 -31.30
C THR A 339 18.81 -14.26 -30.64
N LEU A 340 18.50 -14.83 -29.47
CA LEU A 340 17.27 -14.52 -28.74
C LEU A 340 17.29 -13.11 -28.12
N LEU A 341 18.46 -12.62 -27.71
CA LEU A 341 18.62 -11.26 -27.20
C LEU A 341 18.47 -10.21 -28.31
N GLN A 342 18.92 -10.52 -29.53
CA GLN A 342 18.80 -9.63 -30.70
C GLN A 342 17.36 -9.53 -31.21
N GLN A 343 16.54 -10.58 -31.05
CA GLN A 343 15.11 -10.58 -31.42
C GLN A 343 14.21 -9.79 -30.45
N SER A 344 14.75 -9.38 -29.30
CA SER A 344 14.00 -8.73 -28.21
C SER A 344 14.18 -7.20 -28.16
N LEU A 345 14.89 -6.60 -29.10
CA LEU A 345 15.10 -5.15 -29.20
C LEU A 345 14.22 -4.52 -30.31
N PRO A 346 13.63 -3.33 -30.08
CA PRO A 346 12.90 -2.58 -31.12
C PRO A 346 13.87 -2.02 -32.20
N PRO A 347 13.39 -1.68 -33.41
CA PRO A 347 14.24 -1.15 -34.48
C PRO A 347 14.93 0.18 -34.12
N GLU A 348 16.10 0.39 -34.72
CA GLU A 348 17.16 1.36 -34.40
C GLU A 348 16.79 2.86 -34.51
N SER A 349 15.51 3.21 -34.68
CA SER A 349 15.05 4.60 -34.82
C SER A 349 14.67 5.30 -33.50
N GLN A 350 14.81 4.62 -32.35
CA GLN A 350 14.43 5.18 -31.04
C GLN A 350 15.45 4.96 -29.90
N GLN A 351 16.75 4.86 -30.18
CA GLN A 351 17.76 4.88 -29.12
C GLN A 351 18.40 6.27 -28.96
N VAL A 352 18.18 6.86 -27.78
CA VAL A 352 18.81 8.09 -27.32
C VAL A 352 20.25 7.78 -26.88
N LYS A 353 21.21 8.48 -27.49
CA LYS A 353 22.64 8.32 -27.28
C LYS A 353 23.08 9.08 -26.02
N TRP A 354 23.33 8.35 -24.93
CA TRP A 354 23.93 8.92 -23.73
C TRP A 354 25.41 8.59 -23.68
N ASP A 355 26.23 9.52 -24.16
CA ASP A 355 27.64 9.51 -23.81
C ASP A 355 28.09 10.88 -23.33
N LYS A 356 28.86 10.82 -22.23
CA LYS A 356 29.78 11.82 -21.72
C LYS A 356 29.21 12.89 -20.78
N PHE A 357 29.08 12.52 -19.50
CA PHE A 357 29.42 13.44 -18.41
C PHE A 357 30.24 12.71 -17.34
N GLN A 358 31.51 13.11 -17.24
CA GLN A 358 32.40 12.82 -16.11
C GLN A 358 32.53 14.12 -15.29
N PRO A 359 32.59 14.06 -13.94
CA PRO A 359 32.47 15.25 -13.10
C PRO A 359 33.83 15.89 -12.81
N GLN A 360 33.94 17.22 -12.91
CA GLN A 360 35.02 17.99 -12.27
C GLN A 360 34.47 19.24 -11.60
N SER A 361 34.57 19.25 -10.28
CA SER A 361 34.58 20.45 -9.45
C SER A 361 35.94 21.15 -9.54
N ARG A 362 35.95 22.47 -9.73
CA ARG A 362 36.73 23.43 -8.91
C ARG A 362 36.46 24.88 -9.33
N VAL A 363 36.11 25.69 -8.34
CA VAL A 363 35.99 27.15 -8.43
C VAL A 363 37.38 27.78 -8.45
N SER A 364 37.60 28.82 -9.25
CA SER A 364 38.67 29.79 -9.05
C SER A 364 38.14 31.21 -9.14
N LEU A 365 38.40 31.97 -8.08
CA LEU A 365 38.22 33.41 -7.95
C LEU A 365 39.21 34.14 -8.86
N ARG A 366 38.71 34.73 -9.95
CA ARG A 366 39.21 35.96 -10.60
C ARG A 366 38.27 36.23 -11.76
N ASP A 367 37.38 37.20 -11.56
CA ASP A 367 36.89 38.14 -12.58
C ASP A 367 35.78 38.98 -11.96
N MET A 368 36.20 39.90 -11.09
CA MET A 368 35.37 41.00 -10.62
C MET A 368 36.19 42.29 -10.69
N GLN A 369 36.21 42.90 -11.88
CA GLN A 369 36.65 44.28 -12.18
C GLN A 369 36.32 44.46 -13.66
N THR A 370 35.48 45.37 -14.14
CA THR A 370 35.21 46.76 -13.76
C THR A 370 33.87 47.19 -14.36
N LYS A 371 33.00 47.78 -13.54
CA LYS A 371 31.85 48.59 -13.99
C LYS A 371 32.24 50.05 -13.75
N SER A 372 32.31 50.87 -14.79
CA SER A 372 32.27 52.34 -14.68
C SER A 372 31.98 53.02 -16.02
N ALA A 373 30.91 53.82 -15.99
CA ALA A 373 30.69 55.12 -16.63
C ALA A 373 30.26 55.27 -18.12
N ALA A 374 29.07 55.90 -18.23
CA ALA A 374 28.69 57.02 -19.13
C ALA A 374 28.37 56.69 -20.62
N ASN A 375 27.43 57.33 -21.32
CA ASN A 375 26.70 58.58 -21.09
C ASN A 375 25.43 58.66 -22.00
N CYS A 376 24.47 59.52 -21.62
CA CYS A 376 23.26 59.91 -22.36
C CYS A 376 23.54 60.79 -23.61
N ARG A 377 22.57 60.94 -24.54
CA ARG A 377 21.92 62.24 -24.93
C ARG A 377 21.14 62.25 -26.28
N ALA A 378 19.88 62.74 -26.18
CA ALA A 378 19.05 63.62 -27.05
C ALA A 378 18.54 63.26 -28.48
N ALA A 379 17.27 63.65 -28.69
CA ALA A 379 16.46 63.82 -29.93
C ALA A 379 16.77 65.19 -30.62
N PRO A 380 16.06 65.75 -31.67
CA PRO A 380 14.61 65.62 -32.03
C PRO A 380 14.16 65.74 -33.53
N ASN A 381 12.82 65.73 -33.73
CA ASN A 381 11.97 66.23 -34.84
C ASN A 381 11.91 65.43 -36.16
N VAL A 382 10.77 65.20 -36.85
CA VAL A 382 9.68 66.12 -37.28
C VAL A 382 8.34 65.35 -37.53
N THR A 383 7.19 65.97 -37.28
CA THR A 383 5.81 65.59 -37.75
C THR A 383 5.27 66.62 -38.75
N PRO A 384 4.24 66.36 -39.60
CA PRO A 384 2.85 66.64 -39.18
C PRO A 384 1.70 65.78 -39.80
N ALA A 385 0.58 65.71 -39.04
CA ALA A 385 -0.87 65.73 -39.42
C ALA A 385 -1.46 64.67 -40.41
N SER A 386 -2.71 64.19 -40.35
CA SER A 386 -3.86 64.23 -39.40
C SER A 386 -5.00 63.36 -39.99
N SER A 387 -5.64 62.49 -39.19
CA SER A 387 -7.09 62.20 -39.17
C SER A 387 -7.40 61.02 -38.23
N GLY A 388 -8.37 61.21 -37.31
CA GLY A 388 -8.74 60.24 -36.26
C GLY A 388 -9.83 59.23 -36.67
N PRO A 389 -10.55 58.61 -35.72
CA PRO A 389 -10.10 57.38 -35.05
C PRO A 389 -11.15 56.23 -35.10
N ALA A 390 -10.68 54.98 -35.09
CA ALA A 390 -11.46 53.79 -34.68
C ALA A 390 -10.51 52.67 -34.22
N PRO A 391 -10.93 51.79 -33.29
CA PRO A 391 -10.08 51.30 -32.21
C PRO A 391 -9.19 50.12 -32.61
N ALA A 392 -8.02 50.05 -31.96
CA ALA A 392 -7.14 48.88 -31.96
C ALA A 392 -7.88 47.65 -31.40
N PRO A 393 -7.65 46.44 -31.96
CA PRO A 393 -8.10 45.22 -31.32
C PRO A 393 -7.32 45.04 -30.02
N ALA A 394 -8.07 44.85 -28.93
CA ALA A 394 -7.53 44.50 -27.62
C ALA A 394 -6.62 43.25 -27.71
N PRO A 395 -5.61 43.12 -26.83
CA PRO A 395 -4.86 41.88 -26.70
C PRO A 395 -5.82 40.78 -26.25
N GLY A 396 -5.97 39.74 -27.07
CA GLY A 396 -6.83 38.59 -26.81
C GLY A 396 -6.40 37.80 -25.56
N PRO A 397 -7.33 37.06 -24.94
CA PRO A 397 -7.14 36.47 -23.62
C PRO A 397 -6.22 35.26 -23.66
N ALA A 398 -5.19 35.26 -22.81
CA ALA A 398 -4.38 34.08 -22.48
C ALA A 398 -5.27 33.00 -21.83
N SER A 399 -5.93 32.18 -22.63
CA SER A 399 -6.91 31.22 -22.16
C SER A 399 -6.97 29.99 -23.07
N SER A 400 -5.86 29.28 -23.25
CA SER A 400 -5.87 27.96 -23.90
C SER A 400 -5.09 26.93 -23.09
N LEU A 401 -5.63 25.72 -22.99
CA LEU A 401 -4.96 24.54 -22.41
C LEU A 401 -4.26 23.69 -23.49
N THR A 402 -4.29 24.10 -24.76
CA THR A 402 -3.77 23.29 -25.88
C THR A 402 -2.30 22.93 -25.73
N GLU A 403 -1.46 23.80 -25.18
CA GLU A 403 0.00 23.59 -25.09
C GLU A 403 0.52 23.04 -23.76
N VAL A 404 -0.34 22.80 -22.76
CA VAL A 404 0.09 22.27 -21.45
C VAL A 404 0.00 20.74 -21.46
N THR A 405 1.15 20.08 -21.40
CA THR A 405 1.31 18.65 -21.11
C THR A 405 2.18 18.50 -19.86
N VAL A 406 1.75 17.62 -18.96
CA VAL A 406 2.45 17.34 -17.70
C VAL A 406 2.84 15.87 -17.75
N SER A 407 4.13 15.57 -17.70
CA SER A 407 4.65 14.20 -17.66
C SER A 407 4.42 13.58 -16.28
N LEU A 408 4.01 12.31 -16.24
CA LEU A 408 3.67 11.58 -15.01
C LEU A 408 4.84 11.54 -14.00
N GLU A 409 6.08 11.57 -14.48
CA GLU A 409 7.33 11.52 -13.68
C GLU A 409 7.61 12.80 -12.88
N ALA A 410 7.02 13.93 -13.26
CA ALA A 410 7.23 15.23 -12.60
C ALA A 410 6.17 15.53 -11.52
N ILE A 411 5.13 14.69 -11.40
CA ILE A 411 3.98 14.97 -10.54
C ILE A 411 4.25 14.42 -9.13
N LYS A 412 4.35 15.32 -8.15
CA LYS A 412 4.37 14.92 -6.74
C LYS A 412 2.92 14.73 -6.24
N PRO A 413 2.58 13.59 -5.65
CA PRO A 413 1.26 13.40 -5.03
C PRO A 413 1.08 14.35 -3.84
N SER A 414 -0.15 14.84 -3.64
CA SER A 414 -0.53 15.62 -2.46
C SER A 414 -0.74 14.72 -1.24
N ASN A 415 -0.92 15.34 -0.06
CA ASN A 415 -1.29 14.62 1.17
C ASN A 415 -2.80 14.41 1.31
N LEU A 416 -3.59 14.74 0.29
CA LEU A 416 -5.04 14.55 0.30
C LEU A 416 -5.42 13.11 0.00
N LEU A 417 -6.49 12.65 0.64
CA LEU A 417 -7.05 11.33 0.35
C LEU A 417 -7.62 11.29 -1.07
N PRO A 418 -7.41 10.19 -1.83
CA PRO A 418 -8.06 10.02 -3.12
C PRO A 418 -9.58 10.04 -2.99
N VAL A 419 -10.25 10.71 -3.91
CA VAL A 419 -11.71 10.81 -3.95
C VAL A 419 -12.26 9.72 -4.88
N THR A 420 -13.19 8.91 -4.37
CA THR A 420 -13.88 7.92 -5.19
C THR A 420 -14.92 8.59 -6.07
N VAL A 421 -14.70 8.56 -7.38
CA VAL A 421 -15.59 9.15 -8.39
C VAL A 421 -16.62 8.16 -8.88
N PHE A 422 -16.22 6.89 -8.99
CA PHE A 422 -17.08 5.81 -9.44
C PHE A 422 -16.66 4.50 -8.76
N ASP A 423 -17.63 3.72 -8.29
CA ASP A 423 -17.40 2.39 -7.71
C ASP A 423 -18.63 1.50 -7.97
N LYS A 424 -18.68 0.90 -9.15
CA LYS A 424 -19.71 -0.07 -9.55
C LYS A 424 -19.15 -1.08 -10.54
N HIS A 425 -19.82 -2.21 -10.70
CA HIS A 425 -19.45 -3.26 -11.65
C HIS A 425 -18.00 -3.77 -11.48
N SER A 426 -17.50 -3.73 -10.23
CA SER A 426 -16.12 -4.06 -9.86
C SER A 426 -15.05 -3.16 -10.51
N LEU A 427 -15.43 -2.03 -11.09
CA LEU A 427 -14.54 -1.00 -11.60
C LEU A 427 -14.60 0.22 -10.66
N ARG A 428 -13.44 0.61 -10.15
CA ARG A 428 -13.30 1.77 -9.26
C ARG A 428 -12.45 2.85 -9.93
N VAL A 429 -12.96 4.07 -9.95
CA VAL A 429 -12.26 5.26 -10.45
C VAL A 429 -12.00 6.22 -9.30
N LEU A 430 -10.74 6.56 -9.11
CA LEU A 430 -10.25 7.43 -8.05
C LEU A 430 -9.62 8.69 -8.65
N PHE A 431 -9.86 9.83 -8.01
CA PHE A 431 -9.13 11.07 -8.27
C PHE A 431 -8.10 11.30 -7.18
N THR A 432 -6.83 11.37 -7.58
CA THR A 432 -5.72 11.77 -6.72
C THR A 432 -5.26 13.15 -7.15
N PHE A 433 -5.19 14.10 -6.21
CA PHE A 433 -4.78 15.47 -6.50
C PHE A 433 -3.26 15.60 -6.41
N ALA A 434 -2.63 16.26 -7.39
CA ALA A 434 -1.21 16.57 -7.32
C ALA A 434 -0.95 17.70 -6.32
N ARG A 435 0.24 17.69 -5.70
CA ARG A 435 0.70 18.74 -4.80
C ARG A 435 0.98 20.05 -5.54
N ASP A 436 1.71 19.93 -6.64
CA ASP A 436 2.24 21.06 -7.39
C ASP A 436 1.35 21.40 -8.61
N CYS A 437 1.24 22.70 -8.92
CA CYS A 437 0.65 23.16 -10.19
C CYS A 437 1.71 23.14 -11.30
N PRO A 438 1.32 23.07 -12.59
CA PRO A 438 2.26 23.23 -13.69
C PRO A 438 2.98 24.60 -13.57
N PRO A 439 4.31 24.66 -13.75
CA PRO A 439 5.11 25.86 -13.48
C PRO A 439 4.70 27.08 -14.33
N SER A 440 4.03 26.84 -15.46
CA SER A 440 3.51 27.88 -16.36
C SER A 440 2.14 28.43 -15.96
N ARG A 441 1.37 27.75 -15.10
CA ARG A 441 -0.06 28.05 -14.85
C ARG A 441 -0.49 27.67 -13.42
N PRO A 442 -0.48 28.60 -12.44
CA PRO A 442 -0.89 28.32 -11.06
C PRO A 442 -2.41 28.13 -10.90
N ASP A 443 -3.20 28.53 -11.89
CA ASP A 443 -4.66 28.39 -11.94
C ASP A 443 -5.11 27.01 -12.43
N VAL A 444 -4.19 26.06 -12.62
CA VAL A 444 -4.46 24.71 -13.13
C VAL A 444 -4.22 23.66 -12.05
N LEU A 445 -5.28 22.93 -11.69
CA LEU A 445 -5.19 21.74 -10.86
C LEU A 445 -4.84 20.52 -11.73
N VAL A 446 -3.87 19.73 -11.27
CA VAL A 446 -3.53 18.44 -11.88
C VAL A 446 -4.19 17.33 -11.07
N VAL A 447 -5.02 16.52 -11.74
CA VAL A 447 -5.72 15.38 -11.16
C VAL A 447 -5.23 14.11 -11.86
N ILE A 448 -4.81 13.12 -11.08
CA ILE A 448 -4.45 11.79 -11.54
C ILE A 448 -5.69 10.91 -11.37
N ILE A 449 -6.25 10.47 -12.48
CA ILE A 449 -7.35 9.50 -12.52
C ILE A 449 -6.75 8.11 -12.48
N SER A 450 -7.08 7.33 -11.47
CA SER A 450 -6.66 5.93 -11.33
C SER A 450 -7.87 5.02 -11.44
N MET A 451 -7.88 4.14 -12.43
CA MET A 451 -8.96 3.18 -12.66
C MET A 451 -8.45 1.78 -12.35
N LEU A 452 -9.13 1.07 -11.46
CA LEU A 452 -8.77 -0.29 -11.02
C LEU A 452 -9.97 -1.21 -11.20
N SER A 453 -9.72 -2.43 -11.68
CA SER A 453 -10.74 -3.47 -11.81
C SER A 453 -10.47 -4.60 -10.82
N SER A 454 -11.52 -5.03 -10.12
CA SER A 454 -11.55 -6.25 -9.30
C SER A 454 -12.39 -7.36 -9.95
N ALA A 455 -12.79 -7.19 -11.21
CA ALA A 455 -13.60 -8.16 -11.94
C ALA A 455 -12.77 -9.38 -12.36
N PRO A 456 -13.32 -10.62 -12.33
CA PRO A 456 -12.63 -11.82 -12.79
C PRO A 456 -12.51 -11.92 -14.32
N ILE A 457 -13.01 -10.93 -15.06
CA ILE A 457 -12.97 -10.82 -16.52
C ILE A 457 -12.35 -9.47 -16.91
N PRO A 458 -11.68 -9.38 -18.07
CA PRO A 458 -11.05 -8.15 -18.50
C PRO A 458 -12.08 -7.05 -18.80
N VAL A 459 -11.68 -5.81 -18.56
CA VAL A 459 -12.46 -4.61 -18.86
C VAL A 459 -11.82 -3.91 -20.05
N THR A 460 -12.54 -3.77 -21.16
CA THR A 460 -12.01 -3.19 -22.40
C THR A 460 -12.77 -1.93 -22.81
N ASN A 461 -12.26 -1.20 -23.80
CA ASN A 461 -12.88 0.02 -24.35
C ASN A 461 -13.18 1.09 -23.28
N ILE A 462 -12.33 1.19 -22.26
CA ILE A 462 -12.51 2.17 -21.19
C ILE A 462 -12.28 3.57 -21.77
N ARG A 463 -13.31 4.41 -21.71
CA ARG A 463 -13.22 5.84 -22.07
C ARG A 463 -13.82 6.67 -20.96
N PHE A 464 -13.02 7.59 -20.47
CA PHE A 464 -13.42 8.60 -19.50
C PHE A 464 -13.51 9.96 -20.19
N GLN A 465 -14.65 10.62 -20.03
CA GLN A 465 -14.90 11.97 -20.51
C GLN A 465 -15.29 12.86 -19.33
N ALA A 466 -14.86 14.11 -19.37
CA ALA A 466 -15.15 15.10 -18.33
C ALA A 466 -15.66 16.39 -18.95
N ALA A 467 -16.62 17.02 -18.26
CA ALA A 467 -17.16 18.32 -18.60
C ALA A 467 -17.22 19.18 -17.33
N VAL A 468 -16.95 20.48 -17.49
CA VAL A 468 -16.91 21.46 -16.41
C VAL A 468 -17.74 22.69 -16.78
N PRO A 469 -18.15 23.54 -15.81
CA PRO A 469 -18.84 24.79 -16.08
C PRO A 469 -18.09 25.66 -17.09
N LYS A 470 -18.81 26.49 -17.84
CA LYS A 470 -18.26 27.33 -18.91
C LYS A 470 -17.13 28.29 -18.46
N VAL A 471 -17.11 28.64 -17.18
CA VAL A 471 -16.08 29.49 -16.57
C VAL A 471 -14.76 28.76 -16.28
N MET A 472 -14.73 27.43 -16.46
CA MET A 472 -13.57 26.57 -16.26
C MET A 472 -13.21 25.88 -17.58
N LYS A 473 -11.97 25.37 -17.68
CA LYS A 473 -11.55 24.52 -18.80
C LYS A 473 -10.99 23.21 -18.28
N VAL A 474 -11.36 22.12 -18.93
CA VAL A 474 -10.84 20.77 -18.63
C VAL A 474 -10.10 20.23 -19.84
N LYS A 475 -8.97 19.57 -19.61
CA LYS A 475 -8.22 18.83 -20.62
C LYS A 475 -7.83 17.47 -20.06
N LEU A 476 -8.21 16.42 -20.76
CA LEU A 476 -7.77 15.06 -20.49
C LEU A 476 -6.56 14.76 -21.39
N GLN A 477 -5.47 14.29 -20.80
CA GLN A 477 -4.37 13.70 -21.55
C GLN A 477 -4.71 12.25 -21.95
N PRO A 478 -3.98 11.66 -22.90
CA PRO A 478 -4.15 10.25 -23.24
C PRO A 478 -3.98 9.34 -22.00
N PRO A 479 -4.83 8.31 -21.84
CA PRO A 479 -4.68 7.34 -20.75
C PRO A 479 -3.48 6.41 -21.01
N SER A 480 -2.96 5.78 -19.95
CA SER A 480 -1.87 4.80 -20.07
C SER A 480 -2.28 3.53 -20.81
N SER A 481 -3.55 3.13 -20.70
CA SER A 481 -4.16 2.01 -21.42
C SER A 481 -5.67 2.25 -21.52
N THR A 482 -6.34 1.57 -22.45
CA THR A 482 -7.82 1.54 -22.60
C THR A 482 -8.43 0.21 -22.13
N GLU A 483 -7.60 -0.67 -21.58
CA GLU A 483 -7.97 -2.02 -21.18
C GLU A 483 -7.33 -2.39 -19.83
N LEU A 484 -8.08 -3.08 -18.99
CA LEU A 484 -7.63 -3.68 -17.73
C LEU A 484 -7.76 -5.20 -17.82
N PRO A 485 -6.71 -5.97 -17.48
CA PRO A 485 -6.79 -7.42 -17.43
C PRO A 485 -7.77 -7.89 -16.35
N ALA A 486 -8.17 -9.15 -16.44
CA ALA A 486 -8.91 -9.82 -15.38
C ALA A 486 -8.13 -9.73 -14.05
N PHE A 487 -8.87 -9.50 -12.96
CA PHE A 487 -8.29 -9.45 -11.63
C PHE A 487 -7.63 -10.78 -11.29
N ASN A 488 -6.34 -10.71 -10.98
CA ASN A 488 -5.55 -11.86 -10.56
C ASN A 488 -5.02 -11.60 -9.14
N PRO A 489 -5.46 -12.36 -8.13
CA PRO A 489 -5.01 -12.20 -6.75
C PRO A 489 -3.50 -12.38 -6.53
N ILE A 490 -2.82 -13.05 -7.48
CA ILE A 490 -1.39 -13.38 -7.39
C ILE A 490 -0.51 -12.22 -7.90
N LEU A 491 -1.04 -11.40 -8.81
CA LEU A 491 -0.31 -10.30 -9.43
C LEU A 491 -0.73 -8.96 -8.81
N PRO A 492 0.16 -7.94 -8.80
CA PRO A 492 -0.23 -6.59 -8.45
C PRO A 492 -1.42 -6.12 -9.30
N PRO A 493 -2.42 -5.44 -8.71
CA PRO A 493 -3.56 -4.94 -9.46
C PRO A 493 -3.13 -4.00 -10.58
N ALA A 494 -3.50 -4.32 -11.82
CA ALA A 494 -3.31 -3.43 -12.95
C ALA A 494 -4.18 -2.19 -12.78
N ALA A 495 -3.63 -1.02 -13.14
CA ALA A 495 -4.35 0.25 -13.07
C ALA A 495 -4.14 1.06 -14.35
N ILE A 496 -5.21 1.70 -14.82
CA ILE A 496 -5.11 2.73 -15.85
C ILE A 496 -4.93 4.06 -15.15
N THR A 497 -3.94 4.83 -15.58
CA THR A 497 -3.69 6.19 -15.12
C THR A 497 -3.98 7.17 -16.25
N GLN A 498 -4.75 8.22 -15.97
CA GLN A 498 -5.03 9.29 -16.92
C GLN A 498 -4.91 10.64 -16.23
N ILE A 499 -4.24 11.59 -16.87
CA ILE A 499 -4.05 12.93 -16.30
C ILE A 499 -5.20 13.85 -16.75
N LEU A 500 -5.85 14.50 -15.80
CA LEU A 500 -6.83 15.54 -16.01
C LEU A 500 -6.28 16.89 -15.53
N LEU A 501 -6.28 17.86 -16.42
CA LEU A 501 -5.90 19.25 -16.13
C LEU A 501 -7.16 20.10 -16.05
N LEU A 502 -7.34 20.79 -14.94
CA LEU A 502 -8.50 21.65 -14.68
C LEU A 502 -8.04 23.09 -14.45
N ALA A 503 -8.35 23.99 -15.40
CA ALA A 503 -8.13 25.42 -15.24
C ALA A 503 -9.35 26.09 -14.59
N ASN A 504 -9.11 26.81 -13.49
CA ASN A 504 -10.12 27.59 -12.78
C ASN A 504 -9.60 29.01 -12.51
N PRO A 505 -9.60 29.90 -13.52
CA PRO A 505 -9.07 31.25 -13.39
C PRO A 505 -9.87 32.13 -12.40
N HIS A 506 -11.15 31.85 -12.21
CA HIS A 506 -12.05 32.63 -11.34
C HIS A 506 -12.12 32.10 -9.90
N LYS A 507 -11.42 31.02 -9.57
CA LYS A 507 -11.39 30.40 -8.24
C LYS A 507 -12.77 30.04 -7.69
N GLU A 508 -13.70 29.67 -8.56
CA GLU A 508 -15.07 29.27 -8.19
C GLU A 508 -15.12 27.82 -7.69
N LYS A 509 -16.21 27.43 -7.02
CA LYS A 509 -16.43 26.04 -6.59
C LYS A 509 -16.46 25.12 -7.81
N VAL A 510 -15.60 24.10 -7.81
CA VAL A 510 -15.51 23.13 -8.90
C VAL A 510 -16.66 22.13 -8.81
N ARG A 511 -17.33 21.91 -9.94
CA ARG A 511 -18.20 20.77 -10.17
C ARG A 511 -17.84 20.15 -11.51
N LEU A 512 -17.50 18.86 -11.52
CA LEU A 512 -17.09 18.14 -12.71
C LEU A 512 -18.12 17.06 -13.02
N ARG A 513 -18.67 17.07 -14.23
CA ARG A 513 -19.49 15.98 -14.73
C ARG A 513 -18.62 15.00 -15.49
N TYR A 514 -18.76 13.71 -15.22
CA TYR A 514 -18.05 12.68 -15.97
C TYR A 514 -19.02 11.77 -16.72
N LYS A 515 -18.51 11.18 -17.79
CA LYS A 515 -19.11 10.07 -18.52
C LYS A 515 -18.05 8.98 -18.68
N LEU A 516 -18.36 7.78 -18.22
CA LEU A 516 -17.50 6.61 -18.22
C LEU A 516 -18.17 5.50 -19.03
N THR A 517 -17.54 5.09 -20.12
CA THR A 517 -17.99 3.96 -20.94
C THR A 517 -16.94 2.86 -20.90
N PHE A 518 -17.37 1.61 -20.71
CA PHE A 518 -16.48 0.45 -20.71
C PHE A 518 -17.24 -0.83 -21.05
N ASN A 519 -16.51 -1.85 -21.47
CA ASN A 519 -17.04 -3.18 -21.72
C ASN A 519 -16.49 -4.14 -20.67
N LEU A 520 -17.38 -4.89 -20.02
CA LEU A 520 -17.03 -5.95 -19.08
C LEU A 520 -17.37 -7.29 -19.74
N GLY A 521 -16.38 -7.91 -20.38
CA GLY A 521 -16.65 -8.98 -21.35
C GLY A 521 -17.51 -8.48 -22.51
N GLU A 522 -18.66 -9.12 -22.75
CA GLU A 522 -19.61 -8.76 -23.81
C GLU A 522 -20.60 -7.65 -23.42
N GLN A 523 -20.65 -7.27 -22.14
CA GLN A 523 -21.60 -6.28 -21.65
C GLN A 523 -21.01 -4.87 -21.71
N SER A 524 -21.68 -3.95 -22.41
CA SER A 524 -21.31 -2.53 -22.42
C SER A 524 -22.02 -1.75 -21.31
N HIS A 525 -21.28 -0.85 -20.67
CA HIS A 525 -21.75 0.02 -19.61
C HIS A 525 -21.51 1.48 -19.99
N ASP A 526 -22.50 2.34 -19.75
CA ASP A 526 -22.44 3.79 -19.94
C ASP A 526 -22.94 4.48 -18.66
N GLU A 527 -22.00 4.97 -17.86
CA GLU A 527 -22.27 5.56 -16.55
C GLU A 527 -21.92 7.05 -16.56
N SER A 528 -22.77 7.87 -15.97
CA SER A 528 -22.57 9.32 -15.87
C SER A 528 -22.79 9.79 -14.44
N GLY A 529 -22.03 10.79 -13.99
CA GLY A 529 -22.15 11.33 -12.64
C GLY A 529 -21.56 12.73 -12.51
N ASP A 530 -21.80 13.36 -11.36
CA ASP A 530 -21.21 14.65 -10.99
C ASP A 530 -20.31 14.48 -9.76
N VAL A 531 -19.18 15.19 -9.74
CA VAL A 531 -18.20 15.22 -8.65
C VAL A 531 -18.03 16.66 -8.21
N ASP A 532 -18.14 16.93 -6.91
CA ASP A 532 -17.96 18.26 -6.32
C ASP A 532 -16.94 18.29 -5.16
N GLN A 533 -16.35 17.14 -4.84
CA GLN A 533 -15.34 16.96 -3.79
C GLN A 533 -13.92 17.30 -4.31
N PHE A 534 -13.70 18.56 -4.64
CA PHE A 534 -12.40 19.08 -5.06
C PHE A 534 -11.73 19.92 -3.96
N PRO A 535 -10.39 19.96 -3.89
CA PRO A 535 -9.70 20.84 -2.96
C PRO A 535 -10.03 22.32 -3.25
N PRO A 536 -10.07 23.19 -2.22
CA PRO A 536 -10.35 24.61 -2.40
C PRO A 536 -9.43 25.25 -3.46
N PRO A 537 -9.95 26.06 -4.40
CA PRO A 537 -9.13 26.71 -5.44
C PRO A 537 -7.99 27.59 -4.89
N ASN A 538 -8.08 28.02 -3.64
CA ASN A 538 -7.06 28.82 -2.97
C ASN A 538 -5.83 28.01 -2.54
N THR A 539 -5.94 26.68 -2.44
CA THR A 539 -4.85 25.80 -2.00
C THR A 539 -4.13 25.10 -3.16
N TRP A 540 -4.54 25.36 -4.41
CA TRP A 540 -3.93 24.75 -5.59
C TRP A 540 -2.46 25.17 -5.71
N GLY A 541 -1.58 24.19 -5.89
CA GLY A 541 -0.12 24.38 -5.96
C GLY A 541 0.60 24.22 -4.62
N ASN A 542 -0.13 23.95 -3.54
CA ASN A 542 0.42 23.56 -2.25
C ASN A 542 -0.54 22.59 -1.53
N LEU A 543 -0.88 21.47 -2.19
CA LEU A 543 -1.78 20.44 -1.67
C LEU A 543 -1.08 19.32 -0.89
#